data_AF-A0A7S0P2Z2-F1
#
_entry.id   AF-A0A7S0P2Z2-F1
#
_cell.length_a   1.000
_cell.length_b   1.000
_cell.length_c   1.000
_cell.angle_alpha   90.00
_cell.angle_beta   90.00
_cell.angle_gamma   90.00
#
_symmetry.space_group_name_H-M   'P 1'
#
loop_
_entity.id
_entity.type
_entity.pdbx_description
1 polymer ?
#
loop_
_entity_poly.entity_id
_entity_poly.type
_entity_poly.pdbx_seq_one_letter_code
_entity_poly.pdbx_strand_id
1 'polypeptide(L)'
;PTAMRLGVPALTHAVPPKYHHWIPTLIKNAVKMLAVSIAWRMQVVMSAAQSALRGGMLCARALLKWTRERGFHTLDADSTYADEAAGYALAALGFYCQFMCGFGCPFPLNLVMFPFTLVEWYIRWTITS
;
A
#
# COMPACT_ATOMS: atom_id res chain seq x y z
N PRO A 1 11.46 -27.58 -7.71
CA PRO A 1 12.43 -28.51 -8.36
C PRO A 1 13.55 -27.82 -9.16
N THR A 2 13.28 -26.74 -9.91
CA THR A 2 14.29 -25.97 -10.68
C THR A 2 15.19 -25.08 -9.81
N ALA A 3 14.63 -24.35 -8.84
CA ALA A 3 15.41 -23.49 -7.94
C ALA A 3 16.42 -24.26 -7.06
N MET A 4 16.07 -25.47 -6.63
CA MET A 4 17.00 -26.37 -5.92
C MET A 4 18.11 -26.89 -6.84
N ARG A 5 17.80 -27.21 -8.10
CA ARG A 5 18.81 -27.67 -9.07
C ARG A 5 19.85 -26.59 -9.40
N LEU A 6 19.43 -25.33 -9.45
CA LEU A 6 20.32 -24.21 -9.76
C LEU A 6 21.08 -23.69 -8.52
N GLY A 7 20.41 -23.64 -7.36
CA GLY A 7 20.98 -23.05 -6.13
C GLY A 7 21.93 -23.98 -5.37
N VAL A 8 21.71 -25.30 -5.39
CA VAL A 8 22.54 -26.28 -4.67
C VAL A 8 24.02 -26.23 -5.10
N PRO A 9 24.41 -26.28 -6.39
CA PRO A 9 25.83 -26.26 -6.75
C PRO A 9 26.53 -24.95 -6.36
N ALA A 10 25.84 -23.81 -6.44
CA ALA A 10 26.40 -22.51 -6.04
C ALA A 10 26.62 -22.39 -4.52
N LEU A 11 25.68 -22.91 -3.72
CA LEU A 11 25.76 -22.87 -2.25
C LEU A 11 26.73 -23.91 -1.67
N THR A 12 26.89 -25.08 -2.30
CA THR A 12 27.84 -26.12 -1.87
C THR A 12 29.30 -25.66 -1.97
N HIS A 13 29.63 -24.74 -2.90
CA HIS A 13 30.98 -24.16 -3.00
C HIS A 13 31.24 -23.05 -1.99
N ALA A 14 30.20 -22.33 -1.55
CA ALA A 14 30.33 -21.18 -0.65
C ALA A 14 30.20 -21.55 0.85
N VAL A 15 29.65 -22.73 1.16
CA VAL A 15 29.27 -23.10 2.53
C VAL A 15 30.08 -24.32 3.02
N PRO A 16 30.61 -24.30 4.27
CA PRO A 16 31.36 -25.44 4.81
C PRO A 16 30.55 -26.74 4.89
N PRO A 17 31.20 -27.92 4.81
CA PRO A 17 30.57 -29.25 4.83
C PRO A 17 29.49 -29.45 5.89
N LYS A 18 29.71 -28.87 7.08
CA LYS A 18 28.85 -28.96 8.26
C LYS A 18 27.44 -28.40 8.06
N TYR A 19 27.25 -27.42 7.16
CA TYR A 19 25.98 -26.69 7.02
C TYR A 19 25.17 -27.07 5.78
N HIS A 20 25.61 -28.06 4.99
CA HIS A 20 24.86 -28.48 3.79
C HIS A 20 23.42 -28.92 4.06
N HIS A 21 23.12 -29.40 5.28
CA HIS A 21 21.77 -29.80 5.67
C HIS A 21 20.78 -28.61 5.74
N TRP A 22 21.27 -27.37 5.91
CA TRP A 22 20.42 -26.16 5.91
C TRP A 22 20.20 -25.56 4.52
N ILE A 23 21.00 -25.94 3.52
CA ILE A 23 20.87 -25.45 2.13
C ILE A 23 19.46 -25.62 1.57
N PRO A 24 18.78 -26.79 1.68
CA PRO A 24 17.41 -26.92 1.18
C PRO A 24 16.44 -25.97 1.88
N THR A 25 16.61 -25.74 3.19
CA THR A 25 15.79 -24.81 3.98
C THR A 25 16.04 -23.36 3.55
N LEU A 26 17.29 -22.99 3.33
CA LEU A 26 17.69 -21.64 2.91
C LEU A 26 17.13 -21.29 1.52
N ILE A 27 17.28 -22.20 0.55
CA ILE A 27 16.72 -22.01 -0.81
C ILE A 27 15.20 -21.90 -0.74
N LYS A 28 14.54 -22.78 0.02
CA LYS A 28 13.07 -22.76 0.16
C LYS A 28 12.58 -21.46 0.83
N ASN A 29 13.26 -21.01 1.87
CA ASN A 29 12.90 -19.78 2.57
C ASN A 29 13.20 -18.54 1.73
N ALA A 30 14.30 -18.50 0.99
CA ALA A 30 14.61 -17.38 0.09
C ALA A 30 13.55 -17.22 -1.00
N VAL A 31 13.12 -18.32 -1.64
CA VAL A 31 12.05 -18.28 -2.64
C VAL A 31 10.73 -17.83 -2.02
N LYS A 32 10.39 -18.32 -0.81
CA LYS A 32 9.22 -17.86 -0.08
C LYS A 32 9.29 -16.37 0.28
N MET A 33 10.41 -15.89 0.79
CA MET A 33 10.60 -14.47 1.12
C MET A 33 10.42 -13.58 -0.10
N LEU A 34 10.95 -14.00 -1.26
CA LEU A 34 10.76 -13.27 -2.51
C LEU A 34 9.29 -13.25 -2.93
N ALA A 35 8.60 -14.39 -2.84
CA ALA A 35 7.16 -14.46 -3.12
C ALA A 35 6.33 -13.57 -2.18
N VAL A 36 6.60 -13.61 -0.88
CA VAL A 36 5.94 -12.77 0.14
C VAL A 36 6.25 -11.29 -0.10
N SER A 37 7.49 -10.94 -0.47
CA SER A 37 7.86 -9.56 -0.79
C SER A 37 7.03 -8.99 -1.95
N ILE A 38 6.80 -9.78 -3.00
CA ILE A 38 5.96 -9.39 -4.14
C ILE A 38 4.50 -9.24 -3.68
N ALA A 39 3.99 -10.18 -2.89
CA ALA A 39 2.64 -10.13 -2.36
C ALA A 39 2.38 -8.86 -1.53
N TRP A 40 3.32 -8.47 -0.66
CA TRP A 40 3.21 -7.22 0.09
C TRP A 40 3.18 -5.99 -0.81
N ARG A 41 3.96 -5.96 -1.90
CA ARG A 41 3.90 -4.84 -2.87
C ARG A 41 2.51 -4.72 -3.49
N MET A 42 1.90 -5.83 -3.90
CA MET A 42 0.54 -5.84 -4.43
C MET A 42 -0.48 -5.37 -3.39
N GLN A 43 -0.36 -5.85 -2.14
CA GLN A 43 -1.25 -5.47 -1.05
C GLN A 43 -1.19 -3.97 -0.74
N VAL A 44 0.02 -3.37 -0.78
CA VAL A 44 0.19 -1.92 -0.58
C VAL A 44 -0.51 -1.12 -1.68
N VAL A 45 -0.38 -1.54 -2.95
CA VAL A 45 -1.06 -0.87 -4.07
C VAL A 45 -2.58 -0.92 -3.92
N MET A 46 -3.14 -2.08 -3.55
CA MET A 46 -4.58 -2.22 -3.31
C MET A 46 -5.06 -1.34 -2.15
N SER A 47 -4.31 -1.32 -1.05
CA SER A 47 -4.64 -0.52 0.13
C SER A 47 -4.62 0.98 -0.18
N ALA A 48 -3.64 1.42 -0.96
CA ALA A 48 -3.53 2.80 -1.42
C ALA A 48 -4.71 3.18 -2.33
N ALA A 49 -5.03 2.34 -3.33
CA ALA A 49 -6.17 2.58 -4.22
C ALA A 49 -7.49 2.73 -3.44
N GLN A 50 -7.75 1.82 -2.49
CA GLN A 50 -8.95 1.88 -1.65
C GLN A 50 -8.98 3.12 -0.75
N SER A 51 -7.83 3.51 -0.21
CA SER A 51 -7.72 4.72 0.63
C SER A 51 -7.94 5.99 -0.19
N ALA A 52 -7.38 6.05 -1.40
CA ALA A 52 -7.57 7.17 -2.32
C ALA A 52 -9.02 7.31 -2.78
N LEU A 53 -9.70 6.20 -3.11
CA LEU A 53 -11.13 6.19 -3.46
C LEU A 53 -11.99 6.72 -2.31
N ARG A 54 -11.80 6.18 -1.10
CA ARG A 54 -12.54 6.62 0.08
C ARG A 54 -12.27 8.09 0.42
N GLY A 55 -10.99 8.50 0.40
CA GLY A 55 -10.59 9.87 0.66
C GLY A 55 -11.11 10.86 -0.39
N GLY A 56 -11.06 10.50 -1.67
CA GLY A 56 -11.54 11.31 -2.78
C GLY A 56 -13.06 11.55 -2.70
N MET A 57 -13.85 10.49 -2.45
CA MET A 57 -15.29 10.61 -2.26
C MET A 57 -15.66 11.46 -1.03
N LEU A 58 -14.93 11.30 0.08
CA LEU A 58 -15.15 12.12 1.28
C LEU A 58 -14.84 13.60 1.02
N CYS A 59 -13.75 13.88 0.32
CA CYS A 59 -13.35 15.23 -0.04
C CYS A 59 -14.38 15.89 -0.96
N ALA A 60 -14.83 15.21 -2.02
CA ALA A 60 -15.84 15.71 -2.95
C ALA A 60 -17.15 16.07 -2.24
N ARG A 61 -17.67 15.16 -1.41
CA ARG A 61 -18.88 15.39 -0.61
C ARG A 61 -18.73 16.56 0.37
N ALA A 62 -17.58 16.67 1.02
CA ALA A 62 -17.30 17.76 1.95
C ALA A 62 -17.22 19.12 1.23
N LEU A 63 -16.56 19.16 0.07
CA LEU A 63 -16.47 20.36 -0.77
C LEU A 63 -17.85 20.82 -1.26
N LEU A 64 -18.71 19.90 -1.69
CA LEU A 64 -20.07 20.22 -2.11
C LEU A 64 -20.91 20.72 -0.94
N LYS A 65 -20.82 20.07 0.23
CA LYS A 65 -21.49 20.53 1.46
C LYS A 65 -21.08 21.96 1.81
N TRP A 66 -19.78 22.23 1.80
CA TRP A 66 -19.22 23.55 2.10
C TRP A 66 -19.65 24.62 1.08
N THR A 67 -19.70 24.26 -0.20
CA THR A 67 -20.16 25.16 -1.27
C THR A 67 -21.64 25.50 -1.13
N ARG A 68 -22.46 24.52 -0.70
CA ARG A 68 -23.88 24.70 -0.40
C ARG A 68 -24.09 25.65 0.79
N GLU A 69 -23.31 25.49 1.85
CA GLU A 69 -23.37 26.34 3.05
C GLU A 69 -23.02 27.81 2.76
N ARG A 70 -22.18 28.08 1.74
CA ARG A 70 -21.81 29.44 1.31
C ARG A 70 -22.77 30.10 0.32
N GLY A 71 -23.87 29.43 -0.05
CA GLY A 71 -24.92 30.03 -0.87
C GLY A 71 -24.62 30.14 -2.37
N PHE A 72 -23.57 29.47 -2.88
CA PHE A 72 -23.21 29.46 -4.31
C PHE A 72 -24.16 28.63 -5.22
N HIS A 73 -25.39 28.36 -4.76
CA HIS A 73 -26.48 27.61 -5.42
C HIS A 73 -26.27 26.11 -5.76
N THR A 74 -27.27 25.34 -5.30
CA THR A 74 -27.93 24.12 -5.80
C THR A 74 -27.27 23.29 -6.91
N LEU A 75 -26.03 22.84 -6.74
CA LEU A 75 -25.68 21.53 -7.30
C LEU A 75 -26.42 20.50 -6.44
N ASP A 76 -27.57 20.06 -6.95
CA ASP A 76 -28.42 19.08 -6.28
C ASP A 76 -27.60 17.80 -6.11
N ALA A 77 -27.24 17.51 -4.85
CA ALA A 77 -26.27 16.49 -4.48
C ALA A 77 -26.70 15.07 -4.88
N ASP A 78 -27.98 14.90 -5.21
CA ASP A 78 -28.58 13.61 -5.60
C ASP A 78 -28.76 13.43 -7.13
N SER A 79 -28.63 14.47 -7.96
CA SER A 79 -28.97 14.36 -9.40
C SER A 79 -27.78 14.37 -10.36
N THR A 80 -26.60 14.81 -9.92
CA THR A 80 -25.51 15.11 -10.85
C THR A 80 -24.37 14.13 -10.69
N TYR A 81 -24.12 13.32 -11.73
CA TYR A 81 -22.90 12.52 -11.97
C TYR A 81 -21.58 13.30 -11.75
N ALA A 82 -21.64 14.62 -11.58
CA ALA A 82 -20.53 15.50 -11.25
C ALA A 82 -19.92 15.24 -9.86
N ASP A 83 -20.68 14.87 -8.81
CA ASP A 83 -20.08 14.52 -7.51
C ASP A 83 -19.24 13.25 -7.64
N GLU A 84 -19.79 12.26 -8.34
CA GLU A 84 -19.11 11.00 -8.58
C GLU A 84 -17.87 11.19 -9.49
N ALA A 85 -17.99 11.98 -10.57
CA ALA A 85 -16.86 12.34 -11.42
C ALA A 85 -15.78 13.14 -10.68
N ALA A 86 -16.16 14.11 -9.84
CA ALA A 86 -15.23 14.88 -9.00
C ALA A 86 -14.55 14.00 -7.95
N GLY A 87 -15.31 13.08 -7.34
CA GLY A 87 -14.80 12.09 -6.39
C GLY A 87 -13.78 11.15 -7.02
N TYR A 88 -14.06 10.61 -8.21
CA TYR A 88 -13.10 9.77 -8.95
C TYR A 88 -11.88 10.58 -9.43
N ALA A 89 -12.05 11.83 -9.86
CA ALA A 89 -10.94 12.70 -10.23
C ALA A 89 -10.01 12.99 -9.04
N LEU A 90 -10.59 13.34 -7.88
CA LEU A 90 -9.86 13.53 -6.62
C LEU A 90 -9.20 12.23 -6.14
N ALA A 91 -9.86 11.09 -6.30
CA ALA A 91 -9.28 9.79 -5.97
C ALA A 91 -8.10 9.44 -6.89
N ALA A 92 -8.20 9.69 -8.20
CA ALA A 92 -7.10 9.48 -9.14
C ALA A 92 -5.90 10.38 -8.81
N LEU A 93 -6.16 11.65 -8.48
CA LEU A 93 -5.13 12.59 -8.04
C LEU A 93 -4.49 12.15 -6.72
N GLY A 94 -5.31 11.72 -5.75
CA GLY A 94 -4.84 11.19 -4.46
C GLY A 94 -3.97 9.94 -4.63
N PHE A 95 -4.37 9.01 -5.48
CA PHE A 95 -3.58 7.81 -5.80
C PHE A 95 -2.28 8.16 -6.52
N TYR A 96 -2.32 9.09 -7.47
CA TYR A 96 -1.13 9.57 -8.17
C TYR A 96 -0.13 10.23 -7.21
N CYS A 97 -0.64 11.04 -6.27
CA CYS A 97 0.17 11.64 -5.21
C CYS A 97 0.80 10.56 -4.31
N GLN A 98 0.02 9.57 -3.87
CA GLN A 98 0.53 8.43 -3.10
C GLN A 98 1.60 7.65 -3.86
N PHE A 99 1.43 7.45 -5.16
CA PHE A 99 2.40 6.77 -6.02
C PHE A 99 3.71 7.56 -6.13
N MET A 100 3.62 8.88 -6.35
CA MET A 100 4.80 9.76 -6.41
C MET A 100 5.53 9.87 -5.08
N CYS A 101 4.83 9.79 -3.96
CA CYS A 101 5.42 9.74 -2.62
C CYS A 101 5.89 8.33 -2.20
N GLY A 102 5.83 7.34 -3.10
CA GLY A 102 6.31 5.98 -2.82
C GLY A 102 5.50 5.22 -1.77
N PHE A 103 4.21 5.55 -1.61
CA PHE A 103 3.33 5.07 -0.54
C PHE A 103 3.78 5.45 0.89
N GLY A 104 4.70 6.41 1.00
CA GLY A 104 5.12 7.01 2.27
C GLY A 104 4.36 8.29 2.57
N CYS A 105 4.39 8.68 3.84
CA CYS A 105 3.84 9.97 4.28
C CYS A 105 4.90 11.06 4.04
N PRO A 106 4.68 12.04 3.14
CA PRO A 106 5.65 13.11 2.90
C PRO A 106 5.77 14.03 4.13
N PHE A 107 6.93 14.66 4.31
CA PHE A 107 7.14 15.68 5.33
C PHE A 107 6.30 16.93 4.98
N PRO A 108 5.59 17.58 5.93
CA PRO A 108 5.57 17.39 7.38
C PRO A 108 4.48 16.45 7.91
N LEU A 109 3.64 15.88 7.01
CA LEU A 109 2.50 15.04 7.39
C LEU A 109 2.94 13.81 8.21
N ASN A 110 4.14 13.27 7.95
CA ASN A 110 4.76 12.21 8.74
C ASN A 110 4.91 12.55 10.23
N LEU A 111 5.22 13.81 10.57
CA LEU A 111 5.39 14.23 11.97
C LEU A 111 4.04 14.34 12.67
N VAL A 112 3.03 14.90 11.99
CA VAL A 112 1.67 15.02 12.53
C VAL A 112 1.02 13.65 12.71
N MET A 113 1.25 12.74 11.76
CA MET A 113 0.68 11.39 11.80
C MET A 113 1.58 10.36 12.50
N PHE A 114 2.69 10.78 13.12
CA PHE A 114 3.60 9.89 13.84
C PHE A 114 2.91 8.96 14.87
N PRO A 115 1.96 9.42 15.72
CA PRO A 115 1.26 8.50 16.62
C PRO A 115 0.45 7.43 15.86
N PHE A 116 -0.12 7.77 14.70
CA PHE A 116 -0.87 6.83 13.88
C PHE A 116 0.03 5.85 13.14
N THR A 117 1.22 6.26 12.68
CA THR A 117 2.16 5.35 12.02
C THR A 117 2.71 4.30 12.98
N LEU A 118 2.92 4.65 14.25
CA LEU A 118 3.28 3.68 15.30
C LEU A 118 2.18 2.64 15.53
N VAL A 119 0.92 3.09 15.61
CA VAL A 119 -0.24 2.19 15.78
C VAL A 119 -0.41 1.28 14.56
N GLU A 120 -0.26 1.82 13.35
CA GLU A 120 -0.31 1.02 12.13
C GLU A 120 0.78 -0.06 12.10
N TRP A 121 2.01 0.31 12.47
CA TRP A 121 3.11 -0.64 12.57
C TRP A 121 2.81 -1.76 13.57
N TYR A 122 2.25 -1.41 14.74
CA TYR A 122 1.84 -2.39 15.75
C TYR A 122 0.74 -3.33 15.24
N ILE A 123 -0.31 -2.80 14.61
CA ILE A 123 -1.41 -3.59 14.05
C ILE A 123 -0.88 -4.55 12.98
N ARG A 124 -0.05 -4.07 12.05
CA ARG A 124 0.55 -4.92 11.00
C ARG A 124 1.37 -6.07 11.59
N TRP A 125 2.11 -5.80 12.68
CA TRP A 125 2.88 -6.84 13.37
C TRP A 125 1.96 -7.89 13.99
N THR A 126 0.89 -7.49 14.67
CA THR A 126 -0.06 -8.43 15.30
C THR A 126 -0.81 -9.31 14.30
N ILE A 127 -1.14 -8.80 13.11
CA ILE A 127 -1.86 -9.57 12.07
C ILE A 127 -0.92 -10.55 11.35
N THR A 128 0.38 -10.26 11.33
CA THR A 128 1.40 -11.08 10.64
C THR A 128 2.03 -12.13 11.56
N SER A 129 1.84 -12.01 12.88
CA SER A 129 2.30 -13.00 13.89
C SER A 129 1.32 -14.15 14.07
#